data_AF-A0A9W9EL60-F1
#
_entry.id   AF-A0A9W9EL60-F1
#
_cell.length_a   1.000
_cell.length_b   1.000
_cell.length_c   1.000
_cell.angle_alpha   90.00
_cell.angle_beta   90.00
_cell.angle_gamma   90.00
#
_symmetry.space_group_name_H-M   'P 1'
#
loop_
_entity.id
_entity.type
_entity.pdbx_description
1 polymer ?
#
loop_
_entity_poly.entity_id
_entity_poly.type
_entity_poly.pdbx_seq_one_letter_code
_entity_poly.pdbx_strand_id
1 'polypeptide(L)' 'MENGSSSEGKDPSAFLSEIIGAPVIVKLNSGVVYKGELQSVDGYMNIALEKTEEFVNGKLRRNYGDAFVRGNNGS' A
#
# COMPACT_ATOMS: atom_id res chain seq x y z
N MET A 1 -36.21 -3.75 -15.84
CA MET A 1 -34.89 -4.40 -15.97
C MET A 1 -34.08 -3.50 -16.88
N GLU A 2 -33.27 -2.61 -16.31
CA GLU A 2 -32.31 -1.83 -17.07
C GLU A 2 -30.90 -2.25 -16.67
N ASN A 3 -30.12 -2.52 -17.70
CA ASN A 3 -28.81 -3.12 -17.71
C ASN A 3 -27.82 -1.95 -17.73
N GLY A 4 -27.10 -1.73 -16.63
CA GLY A 4 -26.13 -0.64 -16.47
C GLY A 4 -24.77 -1.21 -16.08
N SER A 5 -24.00 -1.65 -17.08
CA SER A 5 -22.57 -1.95 -16.93
C SER A 5 -21.79 -0.64 -16.79
N SER A 6 -21.82 -0.04 -15.61
CA SER A 6 -20.90 1.03 -15.20
C SER A 6 -19.83 0.40 -14.33
N SER A 7 -18.56 0.51 -14.72
CA SER A 7 -17.46 0.32 -13.78
C SER A 7 -17.58 1.43 -12.73
N GLU A 8 -18.35 1.17 -11.67
CA GLU A 8 -18.44 2.06 -10.52
C GLU A 8 -17.02 2.21 -9.99
N GLY A 9 -16.48 3.43 -10.05
CA GLY A 9 -15.23 3.75 -9.39
C GLY A 9 -15.40 3.43 -7.92
N LYS A 10 -14.88 2.28 -7.48
CA LYS A 10 -14.94 1.87 -6.09
C LYS A 10 -14.36 3.01 -5.24
N ASP A 11 -15.11 3.41 -4.22
CA ASP A 11 -14.63 4.37 -3.22
C ASP A 11 -13.22 3.96 -2.75
N PRO A 12 -12.24 4.88 -2.74
CA PRO A 12 -10.86 4.55 -2.37
C PRO A 12 -10.77 3.84 -1.01
N SER A 13 -11.61 4.20 -0.05
CA SER A 13 -11.64 3.57 1.28
C SER A 13 -12.17 2.14 1.23
N ALA A 14 -13.17 1.89 0.37
CA ALA A 14 -13.66 0.54 0.10
C ALA A 14 -12.55 -0.32 -0.52
N PHE A 15 -11.83 0.20 -1.52
CA PHE A 15 -10.69 -0.51 -2.11
C PHE A 15 -9.59 -0.82 -1.09
N LEU A 16 -9.22 0.16 -0.26
CA LEU A 16 -8.20 -0.02 0.79
C LEU A 16 -8.60 -1.09 1.82
N SER A 17 -9.89 -1.19 2.14
CA SER A 17 -10.42 -2.22 3.03
C SER A 17 -10.39 -3.61 2.38
N GLU A 18 -10.62 -3.70 1.06
CA GLU A 18 -10.58 -4.96 0.31
C GLU A 18 -9.18 -5.59 0.24
N ILE A 19 -8.12 -4.77 0.31
CA ILE A 19 -6.74 -5.24 0.14
C ILE A 19 -6.01 -5.52 1.46
N ILE A 20 -6.68 -5.42 2.61
CA ILE A 20 -6.10 -5.83 3.90
C ILE A 20 -5.75 -7.33 3.85
N GLY A 21 -4.57 -7.68 4.36
CA GLY A 21 -3.98 -9.02 4.32
C GLY A 21 -3.34 -9.40 2.98
N ALA A 22 -3.48 -8.57 1.94
CA ALA A 22 -2.90 -8.83 0.63
C ALA A 22 -1.44 -8.34 0.54
N PRO A 23 -0.59 -9.00 -0.27
CA PRO A 23 0.70 -8.44 -0.65
C PRO A 23 0.53 -7.15 -1.45
N VAL A 24 1.23 -6.09 -1.03
CA VAL A 24 1.17 -4.76 -1.65
C VAL A 24 2.56 -4.23 -1.97
N ILE A 25 2.59 -3.24 -2.87
CA ILE A 25 3.79 -2.46 -3.19
C ILE A 25 3.51 -1.00 -2.84
N VAL A 26 4.28 -0.44 -1.92
CA VAL A 26 4.21 0.96 -1.50
C VAL A 26 5.44 1.68 -2.03
N LYS A 27 5.23 2.66 -2.91
CA LYS A 27 6.31 3.49 -3.47
C LYS A 27 6.29 4.87 -2.84
N LEU A 28 7.41 5.28 -2.25
CA LEU A 28 7.58 6.63 -1.71
C LEU A 28 7.95 7.64 -2.81
N ASN A 29 7.74 8.92 -2.54
CA ASN A 29 8.18 10.02 -3.42
C ASN A 29 9.69 10.00 -3.70
N SER A 30 10.50 9.48 -2.76
CA SER A 30 11.94 9.28 -2.95
C SER A 30 12.30 8.22 -3.99
N GLY A 31 11.33 7.44 -4.46
CA GLY A 31 11.52 6.29 -5.33
C GLY A 31 11.87 4.99 -4.59
N VAL A 32 12.04 5.03 -3.27
CA VAL A 32 12.16 3.82 -2.43
C VAL A 32 10.85 3.04 -2.48
N VAL A 33 10.95 1.72 -2.57
CA VAL A 33 9.80 0.82 -2.66
C VAL A 33 9.81 -0.14 -1.47
N TYR A 34 8.67 -0.26 -0.79
CA TYR A 34 8.41 -1.28 0.20
C TYR A 34 7.45 -2.31 -0.37
N LYS A 35 7.75 -3.59 -0.18
CA LYS A 35 6.85 -4.70 -0.48
C LYS A 35 6.55 -5.42 0.82
N GLY A 36 5.30 -5.76 1.06
CA GLY A 36 4.90 -6.45 2.29
C GLY A 36 3.42 -6.81 2.27
N GLU A 37 2.96 -7.47 3.31
CA GLU A 37 1.54 -7.76 3.52
C GLU A 37 0.88 -6.59 4.27
N LEU A 38 -0.21 -6.06 3.72
CA LEU A 38 -0.92 -4.93 4.31
C LEU A 38 -1.69 -5.35 5.57
N GLN A 39 -1.37 -4.76 6.72
CA GLN A 39 -2.11 -5.03 7.97
C GLN A 39 -3.15 -3.96 8.28
N SER A 40 -2.82 -2.69 8.04
CA SER A 40 -3.77 -1.59 8.24
C SER A 40 -3.36 -0.36 7.44
N VAL A 41 -4.36 0.47 7.15
CA VAL A 41 -4.20 1.78 6.50
C VAL A 41 -5.23 2.76 7.07
N ASP A 42 -4.84 4.01 7.26
CA ASP A 42 -5.73 5.08 7.71
C ASP A 42 -6.05 6.10 6.59
N GLY A 43 -6.90 7.08 6.89
CA GLY A 43 -7.28 8.14 5.94
C GLY A 43 -6.15 9.10 5.55
N TYR A 44 -4.98 9.01 6.20
CA TYR A 44 -3.77 9.76 5.84
C TYR A 44 -2.77 8.89 5.07
N MET A 45 -3.15 7.67 4.71
CA MET A 45 -2.30 6.68 4.04
C MET A 45 -1.08 6.28 4.88
N ASN A 46 -1.15 6.34 6.22
CA ASN A 46 -0.18 5.64 7.05
C ASN A 46 -0.45 4.14 6.99
N ILE A 47 0.59 3.33 6.82
CA ILE A 47 0.46 1.92 6.48
C ILE A 47 1.29 1.07 7.45
N ALA A 48 0.66 0.07 8.06
CA ALA A 48 1.37 -1.01 8.73
C ALA A 48 1.54 -2.19 7.77
N LEU A 49 2.77 -2.67 7.63
CA LEU A 49 3.15 -3.80 6.79
C LEU A 49 3.82 -4.89 7.61
N GLU A 50 3.55 -6.14 7.26
CA GLU A 50 4.31 -7.31 7.72
C GLU A 50 5.15 -7.88 6.58
N LYS A 51 6.13 -8.72 6.92
CA LYS A 51 7.06 -9.37 5.96
C LYS A 51 7.67 -8.37 4.97
N THR A 52 8.02 -7.19 5.49
CA THR A 52 8.37 -6.02 4.68
C THR A 52 9.80 -6.10 4.16
N GLU A 53 9.95 -5.85 2.87
CA GLU A 53 11.22 -5.73 2.15
C GLU A 53 11.35 -4.33 1.54
N GLU A 54 12.53 -3.73 1.63
CA GLU A 54 12.87 -2.44 1.04
C GLU A 54 13.71 -2.62 -0.21
N PHE A 55 13.33 -1.89 -1.26
CA PHE A 55 14.03 -1.85 -2.53
C PHE A 55 14.44 -0.41 -2.84
N VAL A 56 15.72 -0.24 -3.19
CA VAL A 56 16.28 1.03 -3.65
C VAL A 56 16.87 0.78 -5.04
N ASN A 57 16.42 1.55 -6.04
CA ASN A 57 16.81 1.37 -7.44
C ASN A 57 16.57 -0.07 -7.95
N GLY A 58 15.44 -0.66 -7.55
CA GLY A 58 15.02 -2.02 -7.95
C GLY A 58 15.78 -3.17 -7.28
N LYS A 59 16.75 -2.88 -6.40
CA LYS A 59 17.53 -3.89 -5.69
C LYS A 59 17.06 -4.01 -4.24
N LEU A 60 16.93 -5.24 -3.75
CA LEU A 60 16.66 -5.51 -2.34
C LEU A 60 17.77 -4.89 -1.49
N ARG A 61 17.38 -4.01 -0.58
CA ARG A 61 18.28 -3.28 0.31
C ARG A 61 18.24 -3.83 1.72
N ARG A 62 17.05 -4.18 2.21
CA ARG A 62 16.82 -4.65 3.59
C ARG A 62 15.51 -5.41 3.73
N ASN A 63 15.49 -6.35 4.69
CA ASN A 63 14.29 -6.99 5.21
C ASN A 63 13.99 -6.40 6.59
N TYR A 64 12.77 -5.88 6.78
CA TYR A 64 12.33 -5.24 8.02
C TYR A 64 11.43 -6.16 8.85
N GLY A 65 10.70 -7.10 8.23
CA GLY A 65 9.63 -7.83 8.92
C GLY A 65 8.45 -6.90 9.13
N ASP A 66 8.26 -6.40 10.34
CA ASP A 66 7.18 -5.48 10.66
C ASP A 66 7.63 -4.04 10.41
N ALA A 67 6.85 -3.27 9.67
CA ALA A 67 7.18 -1.89 9.31
C ALA A 67 5.96 -0.98 9.35
N PHE A 68 6.20 0.28 9.70
CA PHE A 68 5.21 1.34 9.63
C PHE A 68 5.67 2.44 8.68
N VAL A 69 4.92 2.67 7.61
CA VAL A 69 5.21 3.66 6.57
C VAL A 69 4.27 4.85 6.76
N ARG A 70 4.83 6.05 6.94
CA ARG A 70 4.05 7.28 7.04
C ARG A 70 3.53 7.71 5.65
N GLY A 71 2.25 8.05 5.57
CA GLY A 71 1.60 8.45 4.31
C GLY A 71 2.07 9.80 3.78
N ASN A 72 2.45 10.72 4.68
CA ASN A 72 3.19 11.92 4.30
C ASN A 72 4.70 11.62 4.26
N ASN A 73 5.22 11.38 3.07
CA ASN A 73 6.62 11.04 2.80
C ASN A 73 7.33 12.07 1.89
N GLY A 74 6.71 13.23 1.68
CA GLY A 74 7.32 14.41 1.05
C GLY A 74 7.81 15.43 2.09
N SER A 75 8.73 16.30 1.69
CA SER A 75 9.21 17.45 2.48
C SER A 75 8.06 18.32 2.99
#